data_AF-M1SXC2-F1
#
_entry.id   AF-M1SXC2-F1
#
_cell.length_a   1.000
_cell.length_b   1.000
_cell.length_c   1.000
_cell.angle_alpha   90.00
_cell.angle_beta   90.00
_cell.angle_gamma   90.00
#
_symmetry.space_group_name_H-M   'P 1'
#
loop_
_entity.id
_entity.type
_entity.pdbx_description
1 polymer ?
#
loop_
_entity_poly.entity_id
_entity_poly.type
_entity_poly.pdbx_seq_one_letter_code
_entity_poly.pdbx_strand_id
1 'polypeptide(L)' 'MSWILHWDRDAKIKQTVPGFCAYLPDSGEMHLRIGDEQRGTKGSWDLPVRHCKNAGPGNPPINHRSQK' A
#
# COMPACT_ATOMS: atom_id res chain seq x y z
N MET A 1 -1.56 15.20 3.14
CA MET A 1 -2.68 14.24 3.32
C MET A 1 -2.14 12.84 3.06
N SER A 2 -2.25 11.92 4.02
CA SER A 2 -1.92 10.50 3.80
C SER A 2 -3.18 9.74 3.36
N TRP A 3 -3.03 8.78 2.45
CA TRP A 3 -4.12 7.91 1.98
C TRP A 3 -4.24 6.61 2.77
N ILE A 4 -3.36 6.42 3.75
CA ILE A 4 -3.31 5.19 4.55
C ILE A 4 -4.19 5.36 5.78
N LEU A 5 -5.11 4.41 5.96
CA LEU A 5 -6.05 4.38 7.07
C LEU A 5 -5.76 3.18 7.95
N HIS A 6 -5.44 3.43 9.21
CA HIS A 6 -5.45 2.42 10.26
C HIS A 6 -6.89 2.17 10.70
N TRP A 7 -7.27 0.90 10.85
CA TRP A 7 -8.57 0.52 11.40
C TRP A 7 -8.46 0.27 12.90
N ASP A 8 -9.01 1.18 13.70
CA ASP A 8 -9.14 0.98 15.14
C ASP A 8 -10.32 0.04 15.41
N ARG A 9 -10.02 -1.17 15.88
CA ARG A 9 -11.02 -2.22 16.12
C ARG A 9 -11.91 -1.93 17.32
N ASP A 10 -11.40 -1.19 18.30
CA ASP A 10 -12.08 -0.94 19.57
C ASP A 10 -13.02 0.24 19.40
N ALA A 11 -12.51 1.34 18.84
CA ALA A 11 -13.30 2.52 18.54
C ALA A 11 -14.17 2.39 17.27
N LYS A 12 -13.96 1.34 16.47
CA LYS A 12 -14.65 1.10 15.17
C LYS A 12 -14.52 2.28 14.20
N ILE A 13 -13.36 2.93 14.17
CA ILE A 13 -13.09 4.10 13.31
C ILE A 13 -11.84 3.89 12.45
N LYS A 14 -11.77 4.63 11.35
CA LYS A 14 -10.57 4.73 10.50
C LYS A 14 -9.79 5.98 10.89
N GLN A 15 -8.50 5.82 11.18
CA GLN A 15 -7.59 6.92 11.50
C GLN A 15 -6.54 7.06 10.40
N THR A 16 -6.33 8.28 9.93
CA THR A 16 -5.26 8.54 8.97
C THR A 16 -3.91 8.44 9.66
N VAL A 17 -3.01 7.64 9.09
CA VAL A 17 -1.64 7.47 9.59
C VAL A 17 -0.63 7.94 8.56
N PRO A 18 0.56 8.44 8.95
CA PRO A 18 1.60 8.82 8.00
C PRO A 18 1.98 7.69 7.04
N GLY A 19 2.09 8.01 5.76
CA GLY A 19 2.45 7.03 4.73
C GLY A 19 2.06 7.45 3.34
N PHE A 20 2.45 6.64 2.35
CA PHE A 20 2.10 6.83 0.96
C PHE A 20 2.08 5.51 0.19
N CYS A 21 1.41 5.56 -0.95
CA CYS A 21 1.41 4.51 -1.97
C CYS A 21 1.64 5.21 -3.32
N ALA A 22 2.78 4.95 -3.95
CA ALA A 22 3.16 5.55 -5.22
C ALA A 22 3.39 4.47 -6.26
N TYR A 23 2.79 4.62 -7.44
CA TYR A 23 3.05 3.78 -8.60
C TYR A 23 3.84 4.59 -9.63
N LEU A 24 4.95 4.03 -10.11
CA LEU A 24 5.80 4.58 -11.16
C LEU A 24 5.52 3.82 -12.46
N PRO A 25 4.76 4.40 -13.41
CA PRO A 25 4.38 3.69 -14.63
C PRO A 25 5.58 3.33 -15.52
N ASP A 26 6.61 4.18 -15.52
CA ASP A 26 7.79 4.02 -16.37
C ASP A 26 8.65 2.81 -15.98
N SER A 27 8.79 2.55 -14.67
CA SER A 27 9.53 1.39 -14.14
C SER A 27 8.65 0.18 -13.83
N GLY A 28 7.32 0.35 -13.76
CA GLY A 28 6.42 -0.70 -13.31
C GLY A 28 6.60 -1.04 -11.83
N GLU A 29 7.03 -0.06 -11.03
CA GLU A 29 7.30 -0.24 -9.60
C GLU A 29 6.22 0.43 -8.76
N MET A 30 5.89 -0.20 -7.62
CA MET A 30 5.00 0.38 -6.64
C MET A 30 5.68 0.45 -5.27
N HIS A 31 5.77 1.65 -4.72
CA HIS A 31 6.34 1.91 -3.41
C HIS A 31 5.23 2.15 -2.38
N LEU A 32 5.24 1.36 -1.32
CA LEU A 32 4.34 1.50 -0.19
C LEU A 32 5.15 1.79 1.07
N ARG A 33 4.78 2.85 1.79
CA ARG A 33 5.36 3.16 3.10
C ARG A 33 4.29 3.46 4.11
N ILE A 34 4.37 2.81 5.26
CA ILE A 34 3.50 3.03 6.43
C ILE A 34 4.38 3.46 7.61
N GLY A 35 3.97 4.51 8.31
CA GLY A 35 4.63 5.02 9.50
C GLY A 35 3.62 5.25 10.64
N ASP A 36 3.12 4.17 11.23
CA ASP A 36 2.29 4.20 12.43
C ASP A 36 3.14 3.80 13.65
N GLU A 37 3.91 4.76 14.15
CA GLU A 37 4.82 4.56 15.28
C GLU A 37 4.05 4.31 16.59
N GLN A 38 2.83 4.86 16.73
CA GLN A 38 2.00 4.65 17.93
C GLN A 38 1.61 3.19 18.12
N ARG A 39 1.47 2.44 17.01
CA ARG A 39 1.06 1.04 17.02
C ARG A 39 2.21 0.10 16.60
N GLY A 40 3.44 0.60 16.60
CA GLY A 40 4.65 -0.15 16.25
C GLY A 40 4.69 -0.65 14.81
N THR A 41 3.87 -0.10 13.92
CA THR A 41 3.80 -0.51 12.51
C THR A 41 4.56 0.47 11.65
N LYS A 42 5.79 0.11 11.30
CA LYS A 42 6.63 0.87 10.37
C LYS A 42 7.17 -0.09 9.33
N GLY A 43 6.94 0.22 8.07
CA GLY A 43 7.37 -0.64 6.98
C GLY A 43 7.43 0.09 5.65
N SER A 44 8.33 -0.40 4.81
CA SER A 44 8.49 0.03 3.42
C SER A 44 8.55 -1.22 2.56
N TRP A 45 7.81 -1.21 1.46
CA TRP A 45 7.76 -2.31 0.51
C TRP A 45 7.88 -1.76 -0.90
N ASP A 46 8.72 -2.42 -1.69
CA ASP A 46 8.82 -2.23 -3.12
C ASP A 46 8.15 -3.44 -3.78
N LEU A 47 7.00 -3.19 -4.40
CA LEU A 47 6.16 -4.22 -4.99
C LEU A 47 6.37 -4.22 -6.50
N PRO A 48 6.84 -5.33 -7.09
CA PRO A 48 6.91 -5.45 -8.54
C PRO A 48 5.50 -5.51 -9.12
N VAL A 49 5.17 -4.58 -10.02
CA VAL A 49 3.87 -4.54 -10.68
C VAL A 49 3.95 -5.30 -11.99
N ARG A 50 2.94 -6.09 -12.30
CA ARG A 50 2.82 -6.75 -13.61
C ARG A 50 1.54 -6.31 -14.26
N HIS A 51 1.60 -5.77 -15.47
CA HIS A 51 0.40 -5.47 -16.24
C HIS A 51 -0.48 -6.73 -16.42
N CYS A 52 -1.59 -6.79 -15.69
CA CYS A 52 -2.58 -7.85 -15.84
C CYS A 52 -3.56 -7.47 -16.95
N LYS A 53 -3.77 -8.37 -17.91
CA LYS A 53 -4.75 -8.19 -19.00
C LYS A 53 -6.20 -7.99 -18.51
N ASN A 54 -6.49 -8.36 -17.26
CA ASN A 54 -7.82 -8.33 -16.66
C ASN A 54 -7.96 -7.26 -15.55
N ALA A 55 -7.00 -6.35 -15.39
CA ALA A 55 -7.19 -5.23 -14.47
C ALA A 55 -8.29 -4.32 -15.06
N GLY A 56 -9.48 -4.34 -14.45
CA GLY A 56 -10.53 -3.39 -14.81
C GLY A 56 -10.02 -1.94 -14.71
N PRO A 57 -10.65 -0.99 -15.41
CA PRO A 57 -10.22 0.41 -15.39
C PRO A 57 -10.09 0.91 -13.94
N GLY A 58 -8.88 1.33 -13.54
CA GLY A 58 -8.62 1.97 -12.24
C GLY A 58 -7.91 1.13 -11.18
N ASN A 59 -7.59 -0.16 -11.41
CA ASN A 59 -6.93 -0.99 -10.40
C ASN A 59 -5.48 -1.37 -10.79
N PRO A 60 -4.46 -1.02 -9.98
CA PRO A 60 -3.11 -1.49 -10.21
C PRO A 60 -3.01 -3.00 -9.90
N PRO A 61 -2.44 -3.81 -10.81
CA PRO A 61 -2.27 -5.24 -10.60
C PRO A 61 -1.08 -5.52 -9.68
N ILE A 62 -1.34 -5.65 -8.38
CA ILE A 62 -0.34 -6.01 -7.37
C ILE A 62 -0.29 -7.54 -7.25
N ASN A 63 0.87 -8.15 -7.52
CA ASN A 63 1.08 -9.58 -7.26
C ASN A 63 2.06 -9.75 -6.08
N HIS A 64 1.53 -10.08 -4.90
CA HIS A 64 2.34 -10.38 -3.73
C HIS A 64 2.91 -11.80 -3.86
N ARG A 65 4.04 -11.96 -4.54
CA ARG A 65 4.79 -13.24 -4.51
C ARG A 65 5.56 -13.28 -3.19
N SER A 66 4.98 -13.91 -2.17
CA SER A 66 5.69 -14.24 -0.94
C SER A 66 6.89 -15.12 -1.31
N GLN A 67 8.11 -14.58 -1.22
CA GLN A 67 9.30 -15.42 -1.30
C GLN A 67 9.38 -16.22 0.00
N LYS A 68 9.29 -17.54 -0.15
CA LYS A 68 9.57 -18.53 0.88
C LYS A 68 11.06 -18.60 1.16
#